data_AF-A0A3N5RFJ3-F1
#
_entry.id   AF-A0A3N5RFJ3-F1
#
_cell.length_a   1.000
_cell.length_b   1.000
_cell.length_c   1.000
_cell.angle_alpha   90.00
_cell.angle_beta   90.00
_cell.angle_gamma   90.00
#
_symmetry.space_group_name_H-M   'P 1'
#
loop_
_entity.id
_entity.type
_entity.pdbx_description
1 polymer ?
#
loop_
_entity_poly.entity_id
_entity_poly.type
_entity_poly.pdbx_seq_one_letter_code
_entity_poly.pdbx_strand_id
1 'polypeptide(L)'
;LTRADWPNDYCVYESATFNLAHNISQMIYLRPRNKFEEFGRCCLVGGGTHPGSGLPTIYESGRIAANMIARKYGVVFESANRMV
;
A
#
# COMPACT_ATOMS: atom_id res chain seq x y z
N LEU A 1 12.50 -21.96 1.01
CA LEU A 1 11.76 -20.88 1.70
C LEU A 1 11.02 -21.45 2.89
N THR A 2 11.52 -21.17 4.09
CA THR A 2 10.87 -21.44 5.38
C THR A 2 10.28 -20.17 5.96
N ARG A 3 9.57 -20.27 7.10
CA ARG A 3 9.05 -19.09 7.82
C ARG A 3 10.17 -18.12 8.22
N ALA A 4 11.35 -18.64 8.58
CA ALA A 4 12.49 -17.85 9.07
C ALA A 4 13.18 -17.06 7.95
N ASP A 5 13.17 -17.58 6.72
CA ASP A 5 13.79 -16.92 5.56
C ASP A 5 13.15 -15.54 5.31
N TRP A 6 11.84 -15.39 5.53
CA TRP A 6 11.10 -14.14 5.32
C TRP A 6 11.65 -12.93 6.10
N PRO A 7 11.75 -12.96 7.44
CA PRO A 7 12.35 -11.86 8.19
C PRO A 7 13.87 -11.78 8.00
N ASN A 8 14.58 -12.92 7.87
CA ASN A 8 16.05 -12.95 7.84
C ASN A 8 16.63 -12.45 6.51
N ASP A 9 16.01 -12.82 5.39
CA ASP A 9 16.56 -12.60 4.06
C ASP A 9 15.76 -11.57 3.23
N TYR A 10 14.48 -11.34 3.58
CA TYR A 10 13.56 -10.52 2.78
C TYR A 10 12.97 -9.32 3.52
N CYS A 11 13.40 -9.04 4.75
CA CYS A 11 12.87 -7.94 5.58
C CYS A 11 11.33 -7.98 5.76
N VAL A 12 10.74 -9.17 5.72
CA VAL A 12 9.29 -9.35 5.91
C VAL A 12 9.04 -9.62 7.39
N TYR A 13 8.62 -8.56 8.09
CA TYR A 13 8.26 -8.63 9.50
C TYR A 13 7.18 -9.69 9.76
N GLU A 14 7.39 -10.53 10.78
CA GLU A 14 6.51 -11.65 11.17
C GLU A 14 6.16 -12.66 10.06
N SER A 15 6.95 -12.66 8.97
CA SER A 15 6.67 -13.45 7.77
C SER A 15 5.31 -13.11 7.13
N ALA A 16 4.78 -11.91 7.40
CA ALA A 16 3.52 -11.41 6.88
C ALA A 16 3.70 -10.86 5.45
N THR A 17 3.80 -11.76 4.46
CA THR A 17 4.04 -11.42 3.05
C THR A 17 3.00 -10.49 2.43
N PHE A 18 1.76 -10.54 2.95
CA PHE A 18 0.66 -9.66 2.54
C PHE A 18 0.31 -8.59 3.58
N ASN A 19 1.19 -8.35 4.55
CA ASN A 19 1.06 -7.32 5.59
C ASN A 19 -0.11 -7.61 6.57
N LEU A 20 -0.80 -6.55 7.06
CA LEU A 20 -1.90 -6.62 8.05
C LEU A 20 -2.90 -7.76 7.81
N ALA A 21 -3.35 -8.40 8.88
CA ALA A 21 -4.24 -9.55 8.82
C ALA A 21 -5.67 -9.19 8.40
N HIS A 22 -6.42 -10.19 7.95
CA HIS A 22 -7.81 -10.06 7.52
C HIS A 22 -8.80 -10.16 8.69
N ASN A 23 -8.63 -9.28 9.68
CA ASN A 23 -9.59 -9.10 10.77
C ASN A 23 -10.17 -7.68 10.72
N ILE A 24 -11.33 -7.48 11.35
CA ILE A 24 -12.07 -6.21 11.25
C ILE A 24 -11.23 -5.02 11.74
N SER A 25 -10.44 -5.20 12.80
CA SER A 25 -9.62 -4.13 13.38
C SER A 25 -8.42 -3.72 12.50
N GLN A 26 -8.03 -4.53 11.51
CA GLN A 26 -6.90 -4.27 10.61
C GLN A 26 -7.32 -4.09 9.14
N MET A 27 -8.61 -3.91 8.87
CA MET A 27 -9.17 -3.79 7.53
C MET A 27 -9.91 -2.46 7.30
N ILE A 28 -10.31 -2.26 6.04
CA ILE A 28 -11.21 -1.18 5.58
C ILE A 28 -10.69 0.21 6.00
N TYR A 29 -11.45 0.93 6.82
CA TYR A 29 -11.21 2.31 7.19
C TYR A 29 -10.06 2.45 8.20
N LEU A 30 -9.76 1.39 8.95
CA LEU A 30 -8.72 1.39 9.97
C LEU A 30 -7.32 1.19 9.37
N ARG A 31 -7.22 1.02 8.05
CA ARG A 31 -5.94 0.96 7.36
C ARG A 31 -5.34 2.37 7.25
N PRO A 32 -4.01 2.50 7.44
CA PRO A 32 -3.29 3.72 7.09
C PRO A 32 -3.61 4.21 5.68
N ARG A 33 -3.72 5.52 5.52
CA ARG A 33 -4.07 6.18 4.26
C ARG A 33 -2.81 6.46 3.43
N ASN A 34 -2.96 6.55 2.11
CA ASN A 34 -1.84 6.83 1.22
C ASN A 34 -1.15 8.18 1.49
N LYS A 35 -1.89 9.23 1.88
CA LYS A 35 -1.28 10.45 2.41
C LYS A 35 -0.91 10.19 3.86
N PHE A 36 0.38 10.25 4.17
CA PHE A 36 0.83 10.12 5.54
C PHE A 36 0.39 11.35 6.34
N GLU A 37 -0.13 11.14 7.54
CA GLU A 37 -0.84 12.18 8.30
C GLU A 37 0.16 13.09 9.02
N GLU A 38 1.29 12.53 9.38
CA GLU A 38 2.36 13.10 10.17
C GLU A 38 3.30 13.97 9.32
N PHE A 39 3.41 13.69 8.01
CA PHE A 39 4.30 14.42 7.10
C PHE A 39 3.65 14.73 5.75
N GLY A 40 3.53 16.02 5.43
CA GLY A 40 2.81 16.50 4.24
C GLY A 40 3.46 16.19 2.87
N ARG A 41 4.66 15.62 2.84
CA ARG A 41 5.39 15.20 1.62
C ARG A 41 5.79 13.72 1.68
N CYS A 42 5.07 12.93 2.45
CA CYS A 42 5.26 11.49 2.56
C CYS A 42 3.98 10.76 2.15
N CYS A 43 4.14 9.62 1.47
CA CYS A 43 3.04 8.75 1.13
C CYS A 43 3.34 7.32 1.55
N LEU A 44 2.31 6.64 2.05
CA LEU A 44 2.33 5.21 2.33
C LEU A 44 1.77 4.46 1.11
N VAL A 45 2.32 3.29 0.82
CA VAL A 45 1.89 2.40 -0.27
C VAL A 45 2.05 0.94 0.13
N GLY A 46 1.44 0.03 -0.62
CA GLY A 46 1.58 -1.42 -0.44
C GLY A 46 0.53 -2.04 0.48
N GLY A 47 0.76 -3.29 0.87
CA GLY A 47 -0.29 -4.16 1.44
C GLY A 47 -0.78 -3.80 2.83
N GLY A 48 -0.05 -2.95 3.57
CA GLY A 48 -0.46 -2.40 4.86
C GLY A 48 -1.29 -1.12 4.72
N THR A 49 -1.30 -0.50 3.55
CA THR A 49 -1.98 0.77 3.28
C THR A 49 -3.33 0.49 2.62
N HIS A 50 -4.26 1.44 2.69
CA HIS A 50 -5.45 1.43 1.83
C HIS A 50 -5.06 1.21 0.35
N PRO A 51 -5.78 0.40 -0.44
CA PRO A 51 -7.05 -0.29 -0.12
C PRO A 51 -6.90 -1.62 0.64
N GLY A 52 -5.75 -2.27 0.60
CA GLY A 52 -5.52 -3.45 1.42
C GLY A 52 -4.41 -4.38 0.96
N SER A 53 -4.48 -5.61 1.48
CA SER A 53 -3.59 -6.73 1.16
C SER A 53 -4.04 -7.48 -0.11
N GLY A 54 -3.09 -8.09 -0.83
CA GLY A 54 -3.30 -8.78 -2.11
C GLY A 54 -2.65 -8.04 -3.30
N LEU A 55 -2.21 -8.76 -4.33
CA LEU A 55 -1.47 -8.12 -5.44
C LEU A 55 -2.25 -6.97 -6.12
N PRO A 56 -3.54 -7.12 -6.49
CA PRO A 56 -4.28 -6.03 -7.11
C PRO A 56 -4.39 -4.78 -6.22
N THR A 57 -4.66 -4.96 -4.93
CA THR A 57 -4.82 -3.87 -3.96
C THR A 57 -3.49 -3.23 -3.58
N ILE A 58 -2.40 -4.01 -3.55
CA ILE A 58 -1.03 -3.49 -3.38
C ILE A 58 -0.66 -2.55 -4.52
N TYR A 59 -0.88 -2.96 -5.77
CA TYR A 59 -0.62 -2.11 -6.93
C TYR A 59 -1.53 -0.89 -6.96
N GLU A 60 -2.81 -1.07 -6.60
CA GLU A 60 -3.76 0.03 -6.53
C GLU A 60 -3.37 1.07 -5.47
N SER A 61 -2.84 0.65 -4.32
CA SER A 61 -2.29 1.56 -3.31
C SER A 61 -1.20 2.46 -3.89
N GLY A 62 -0.25 1.87 -4.65
CA GLY A 62 0.79 2.63 -5.34
C GLY A 62 0.22 3.60 -6.38
N ARG A 63 -0.78 3.16 -7.15
CA ARG A 63 -1.47 3.97 -8.16
C ARG A 63 -2.18 5.18 -7.56
N ILE A 64 -2.90 4.99 -6.44
CA ILE A 64 -3.57 6.06 -5.70
C ILE A 64 -2.54 7.10 -5.24
N ALA A 65 -1.44 6.67 -4.63
CA ALA A 65 -0.38 7.57 -4.19
C ALA A 65 0.25 8.35 -5.36
N ALA A 66 0.54 7.68 -6.49
CA ALA A 66 1.08 8.33 -7.68
C ALA A 66 0.13 9.39 -8.25
N ASN A 67 -1.16 9.07 -8.37
CA ASN A 67 -2.19 10.02 -8.80
C ASN A 67 -2.30 11.21 -7.84
N MET A 68 -2.27 10.96 -6.53
CA MET A 68 -2.29 12.03 -5.51
C MET A 68 -1.09 12.97 -5.63
N ILE A 69 0.11 12.43 -5.84
CA ILE A 69 1.33 13.21 -6.06
C ILE A 69 1.21 14.02 -7.35
N ALA A 70 0.80 13.39 -8.45
CA ALA A 70 0.65 14.05 -9.74
C ALA A 70 -0.33 15.23 -9.67
N ARG A 71 -1.53 15.01 -9.08
CA ARG A 71 -2.52 16.06 -8.84
C ARG A 71 -1.98 17.20 -7.97
N LYS A 72 -1.19 16.88 -6.94
CA LYS A 72 -0.59 17.89 -6.05
C LYS A 72 0.38 18.82 -6.78
N TYR A 73 1.10 18.31 -7.79
CA TYR A 73 2.10 19.07 -8.54
C TYR A 73 1.66 19.47 -9.96
N GLY A 74 0.38 19.26 -10.31
CA GLY A 74 -0.15 19.62 -11.63
C GLY A 74 0.43 18.79 -12.79
N VAL A 75 0.90 17.57 -12.52
CA VAL A 75 1.42 16.65 -13.55
C VAL A 75 0.28 15.77 -14.05
N VAL A 76 0.24 15.51 -15.36
CA VAL A 76 -0.73 14.59 -15.96
C VAL A 76 -0.47 13.17 -15.44
N PHE A 77 -1.53 12.50 -14.97
CA PHE A 77 -1.47 11.10 -14.54
C PHE A 77 -2.33 10.24 -15.44
N GLU A 78 -1.70 9.35 -16.20
CA GLU A 78 -2.39 8.37 -17.03
C GLU A 78 -2.45 7.02 -16.30
N SER A 79 -3.67 6.54 -16.03
CA SER A 79 -3.87 5.23 -15.43
C SER A 79 -3.74 4.15 -16.49
N ALA A 80 -2.82 3.19 -16.29
CA ALA A 80 -2.72 1.99 -17.12
C ALA A 80 -3.90 1.02 -16.91
N ASN A 81 -4.66 1.18 -15.83
CA ASN A 81 -5.91 0.45 -15.60
C ASN A 81 -6.98 1.03 -16.52
N ARG A 82 -7.15 0.41 -17.70
CA ARG A 82 -8.18 0.74 -18.71
C ARG A 82 -9.56 0.13 -18.40
N MET A 83 -9.64 -0.61 -17.29
CA MET A 83 -10.82 -1.32 -16.81
C MET A 83 -11.45 -0.55 -15.63
N VAL A 84 -11.78 0.72 -15.86
CA VAL A 84 -12.76 1.52 -15.10
C VAL A 84 -13.27 2.62 -16.01
#